data_AF-A0A7J5ZF97-F1
#
_entry.id   AF-A0A7J5ZF97-F1
#
_cell.length_a   1.000
_cell.length_b   1.000
_cell.length_c   1.000
_cell.angle_alpha   90.00
_cell.angle_beta   90.00
_cell.angle_gamma   90.00
#
_symmetry.space_group_name_H-M   'P 1'
#
loop_
_entity.id
_entity.type
_entity.pdbx_description
1 polymer ?
#
loop_
_entity_poly.entity_id
_entity_poly.type
_entity_poly.pdbx_seq_one_letter_code
_entity_poly.pdbx_strand_id
1 'polypeptide(L)'
;MAPAQDTQLEKVFDEVLKSGQIQALDLFLLRNIGEGTTITCSQQFLTKLDKLVSRSLDENDSKSASLGLTILYKCGKNLKRPGGRQGLSGIIAQGLIKKISVY
;
A
#
# COMPACT_ATOMS: atom_id res chain seq x y z
N MET A 1 15.89 9.47 -17.61
CA MET A 1 15.73 9.28 -16.15
C MET A 1 14.38 9.87 -15.74
N ALA A 2 13.37 9.03 -15.55
CA ALA A 2 12.06 9.48 -15.08
C ALA A 2 12.05 9.48 -13.54
N PRO A 3 11.65 10.57 -12.88
CA PRO A 3 11.72 10.67 -11.43
C PRO A 3 10.64 9.81 -10.76
N ALA A 4 11.09 8.82 -10.00
CA ALA A 4 10.64 8.56 -8.63
C ALA A 4 9.14 8.38 -8.32
N GLN A 5 8.32 7.84 -9.22
CA GLN A 5 7.03 7.25 -8.81
C GLN A 5 7.22 5.89 -8.10
N ASP A 6 8.39 5.27 -8.29
CA ASP A 6 8.81 3.96 -7.77
C ASP A 6 8.73 3.77 -6.24
N THR A 7 8.52 4.84 -5.47
CA THR A 7 8.50 4.78 -3.99
C THR A 7 7.46 5.69 -3.35
N GLN A 8 6.59 6.36 -4.11
CA GLN A 8 5.64 7.30 -3.51
C GLN A 8 4.65 6.61 -2.58
N LEU A 9 4.13 5.44 -2.95
CA LEU A 9 3.19 4.71 -2.10
C LEU A 9 3.86 4.28 -0.78
N GLU A 10 5.06 3.69 -0.86
CA GLU A 10 5.78 3.25 0.34
C GLU A 10 6.23 4.39 1.25
N LYS A 11 6.49 5.58 0.69
CA LYS A 11 6.76 6.80 1.46
C LYS A 11 5.52 7.30 2.17
N VAL A 12 4.36 7.27 1.51
CA VAL A 12 3.08 7.60 2.14
C VAL A 12 2.80 6.65 3.31
N PHE A 13 3.03 5.34 3.14
CA PHE A 13 2.95 4.40 4.26
C PHE A 13 3.94 4.72 5.39
N ASP A 14 5.20 5.04 5.08
CA ASP A 14 6.18 5.44 6.11
C ASP A 14 5.74 6.70 6.86
N GLU A 15 5.18 7.67 6.14
CA GLU A 15 4.69 8.91 6.72
C GLU A 15 3.51 8.64 7.64
N VAL A 16 2.51 7.88 7.21
CA VAL A 16 1.36 7.53 8.07
C VAL A 16 1.78 6.70 9.27
N LEU A 17 2.73 5.76 9.10
CA LEU A 17 3.26 5.00 10.23
C LEU A 17 4.03 5.86 11.24
N LYS A 18 4.72 6.92 10.79
CA LYS A 18 5.48 7.85 11.65
C LYS A 18 4.63 8.93 12.30
N SER A 19 3.78 9.58 11.52
CA SER A 19 3.02 10.77 11.94
C SER A 19 1.59 10.43 12.37
N GLY A 20 1.08 9.24 12.04
CA GLY A 20 -0.33 8.87 12.22
C GLY A 20 -1.27 9.60 11.25
N GLN A 21 -0.77 10.37 10.29
CA GLN A 21 -1.61 11.19 9.42
C GLN A 21 -2.18 10.41 8.24
N ILE A 22 -3.29 9.71 8.47
CA ILE A 22 -4.02 8.94 7.44
C ILE A 22 -4.44 9.77 6.22
N GLN A 23 -4.55 11.10 6.35
CA GLN A 23 -4.85 12.02 5.23
C GLN A 23 -3.86 11.89 4.07
N ALA A 24 -2.59 11.55 4.32
CA ALA A 24 -1.60 11.32 3.26
C ALA A 24 -1.97 10.11 2.38
N LEU A 25 -2.54 9.07 2.98
CA LEU A 25 -3.04 7.88 2.29
C LEU A 25 -4.26 8.21 1.42
N ASP A 26 -5.18 9.04 1.94
CA ASP A 26 -6.41 9.46 1.25
C ASP A 26 -6.10 10.35 0.03
N LEU A 27 -5.22 11.33 0.21
CA LEU A 27 -4.71 12.18 -0.89
C LEU A 27 -3.97 11.35 -1.95
N PHE A 28 -3.19 10.35 -1.53
CA PHE A 28 -2.51 9.46 -2.47
C PHE A 28 -3.52 8.66 -3.31
N LEU A 29 -4.57 8.12 -2.69
CA LEU A 29 -5.67 7.45 -3.39
C LEU A 29 -6.30 8.38 -4.41
N LEU A 30 -6.74 9.57 -4.01
CA LEU A 30 -7.34 10.56 -4.92
C LEU A 30 -6.46 10.86 -6.13
N ARG A 31 -5.14 10.91 -5.94
CA ARG A 31 -4.16 11.25 -6.98
C ARG A 31 -3.79 10.09 -7.91
N ASN A 32 -3.80 8.84 -7.42
CA ASN A 32 -3.33 7.66 -8.16
C ASN A 32 -4.45 6.75 -8.68
N ILE A 33 -5.72 7.13 -8.53
CA ILE A 33 -6.88 6.41 -9.12
C ILE A 33 -6.95 6.54 -10.66
N GLY A 34 -6.09 7.36 -11.28
CA GLY A 34 -6.00 7.46 -12.74
C GLY A 34 -5.56 6.15 -13.40
N GLU A 35 -6.36 5.66 -14.34
CA GLU A 35 -6.03 4.52 -15.21
C GLU A 35 -4.64 4.71 -15.87
N GLY A 36 -3.77 3.71 -15.74
CA GLY A 36 -2.45 3.70 -16.37
C GLY A 36 -1.26 4.10 -15.49
N THR A 37 -1.48 4.52 -14.24
CA THR A 37 -0.38 4.87 -13.33
C THR A 37 0.31 3.60 -12.82
N THR A 38 1.50 3.28 -13.31
CA THR A 38 2.28 2.13 -12.78
C THR A 38 2.86 2.51 -11.42
N ILE A 39 2.50 1.76 -10.39
CA ILE A 39 3.00 1.99 -9.03
C ILE A 39 4.05 0.94 -8.73
N THR A 40 5.31 1.37 -8.69
CA THR A 40 6.38 0.48 -8.29
C THR A 40 6.46 0.38 -6.76
N CYS A 41 6.68 -0.82 -6.24
CA CYS A 41 6.67 -1.09 -4.81
C CYS A 41 7.68 -2.16 -4.44
N SER A 42 8.40 -1.95 -3.33
CA SER A 42 9.40 -2.88 -2.84
C SER A 42 8.78 -4.09 -2.13
N GLN A 43 9.64 -5.03 -1.73
CA GLN A 43 9.25 -6.17 -0.90
C GLN A 43 8.75 -5.75 0.50
N GLN A 44 9.09 -4.55 0.96
CA GLN A 44 8.66 -4.03 2.26
C GLN A 44 7.22 -3.50 2.26
N PHE A 45 6.63 -3.30 1.08
CA PHE A 45 5.26 -2.80 0.95
C PHE A 45 4.25 -3.62 1.75
N LEU A 46 4.30 -4.95 1.63
CA LEU A 46 3.38 -5.84 2.35
C LEU A 46 3.53 -5.70 3.87
N THR A 47 4.78 -5.61 4.36
CA THR A 47 5.06 -5.43 5.78
C THR A 47 4.57 -4.08 6.30
N LYS A 48 4.69 -3.01 5.51
CA LYS A 48 4.20 -1.68 5.88
C LYS A 48 2.68 -1.61 5.89
N LEU A 49 2.04 -2.19 4.87
CA LEU A 49 0.58 -2.31 4.79
C LEU A 49 0.05 -3.08 6.00
N ASP A 50 0.65 -4.22 6.32
CA ASP A 50 0.29 -5.01 7.48
C ASP A 50 0.39 -4.22 8.77
N LYS A 51 1.54 -3.58 9.04
CA LYS A 51 1.72 -2.72 10.22
C LYS A 51 0.68 -1.60 10.32
N LEU A 52 0.33 -0.99 9.18
CA LEU A 52 -0.71 0.05 9.17
C LEU A 52 -2.05 -0.54 9.58
N VAL A 53 -2.45 -1.65 8.96
CA VAL A 53 -3.74 -2.30 9.23
C VAL A 53 -3.80 -2.85 10.66
N SER A 54 -2.77 -3.53 11.16
CA SER A 54 -2.75 -4.01 12.56
C SER A 54 -2.89 -2.84 13.52
N ARG A 55 -2.07 -1.79 13.34
CA ARG A 55 -2.10 -0.62 14.22
C ARG A 55 -3.45 0.08 14.19
N SER A 56 -4.04 0.26 13.03
CA SER A 56 -5.37 0.86 12.91
C SER A 56 -6.45 0.01 13.58
N LEU A 57 -6.37 -1.32 13.50
CA LEU A 57 -7.29 -2.21 14.20
C LEU A 57 -7.07 -2.19 15.72
N ASP A 58 -5.81 -2.16 16.17
CA ASP A 58 -5.46 -2.02 17.59
C ASP A 58 -5.95 -0.70 18.19
N GLU A 59 -5.87 0.39 17.41
CA GLU A 59 -6.39 1.72 17.76
C GLU A 59 -7.91 1.86 17.54
N ASN A 60 -8.61 0.77 17.15
CA ASN A 60 -10.05 0.72 16.86
C ASN A 60 -10.50 1.69 15.74
N ASP A 61 -9.56 2.08 14.88
CA ASP A 61 -9.76 2.96 13.72
C ASP A 61 -10.04 2.14 12.46
N SER A 62 -11.29 1.70 12.35
CA SER A 62 -11.79 0.91 11.22
C SER A 62 -11.71 1.66 9.88
N LYS A 63 -11.72 3.00 9.90
CA LYS A 63 -11.59 3.82 8.67
C LYS A 63 -10.19 3.71 8.09
N SER A 64 -9.17 3.78 8.94
CA SER A 64 -7.77 3.71 8.52
C SER A 64 -7.37 2.31 8.05
N ALA A 65 -7.85 1.27 8.74
CA ALA A 65 -7.72 -0.11 8.27
C ALA A 65 -8.36 -0.29 6.88
N SER A 66 -9.58 0.22 6.70
CA SER A 66 -10.32 0.16 5.42
C SER A 66 -9.61 0.94 4.31
N LEU A 67 -8.99 2.08 4.64
CA LEU A 67 -8.19 2.88 3.68
C LEU A 67 -6.95 2.11 3.20
N GLY A 68 -6.23 1.45 4.11
CA GLY A 68 -5.10 0.60 3.76
C GLY A 68 -5.49 -0.51 2.79
N LEU A 69 -6.61 -1.21 3.06
CA LEU A 69 -7.13 -2.25 2.17
C LEU A 69 -7.65 -1.68 0.83
N THR A 70 -8.23 -0.48 0.85
CA THR A 70 -8.70 0.20 -0.36
C THR A 70 -7.55 0.56 -1.30
N ILE A 71 -6.39 0.95 -0.75
CA ILE A 71 -5.16 1.13 -1.53
C ILE A 71 -4.74 -0.17 -2.20
N LEU A 72 -4.71 -1.27 -1.44
CA LEU A 72 -4.35 -2.56 -2.01
C LEU A 72 -5.30 -2.96 -3.16
N TYR A 73 -6.60 -2.75 -3.00
CA TYR A 73 -7.58 -3.04 -4.05
C TYR A 73 -7.42 -2.15 -5.28
N LYS A 74 -7.33 -0.82 -5.09
CA LYS A 74 -7.24 0.15 -6.19
C LYS A 74 -5.88 0.11 -6.89
N CYS A 75 -4.80 0.09 -6.13
CA CYS A 75 -3.45 0.05 -6.66
C CYS A 75 -3.10 -1.34 -7.17
N GLY A 76 -3.73 -2.41 -6.67
CA GLY A 76 -3.38 -3.81 -6.93
C GLY A 76 -3.15 -4.16 -8.40
N LYS A 77 -4.00 -3.67 -9.31
CA LYS A 77 -3.87 -3.88 -10.77
C LYS A 77 -2.67 -3.16 -11.39
N ASN A 78 -2.24 -2.08 -10.74
CA ASN A 78 -1.15 -1.19 -11.15
C ASN A 78 0.17 -1.45 -10.41
N LEU A 79 0.16 -2.29 -9.36
CA LEU A 79 1.34 -2.62 -8.58
C LEU A 79 2.32 -3.42 -9.45
N LYS A 80 3.56 -2.95 -9.52
CA LYS A 80 4.68 -3.68 -10.11
C LYS A 80 5.85 -3.66 -9.12
N ARG A 81 6.61 -4.75 -9.05
CA ARG A 81 7.90 -4.75 -8.37
C ARG A 81 8.97 -4.10 -9.25
N PRO A 82 10.08 -3.62 -8.67
CA PRO A 82 11.26 -3.19 -9.42
C PRO A 82 11.63 -4.24 -10.47
N GLY A 83 11.74 -3.82 -11.73
CA GLY A 83 11.99 -4.73 -12.86
C GLY A 83 10.73 -5.31 -13.53
N GLY A 84 9.53 -4.84 -13.17
CA GLY A 84 8.28 -5.00 -13.93
C GLY A 84 7.67 -6.41 -13.98
N ARG A 85 8.30 -7.39 -13.32
CA ARG A 85 7.98 -8.82 -13.52
C ARG A 85 6.97 -9.43 -12.55
N GLN A 86 6.75 -8.80 -11.39
CA GLN A 86 5.92 -9.36 -10.32
C GLN A 86 5.11 -8.22 -9.72
N GLY A 87 3.79 -8.21 -9.89
CA GLY A 87 2.91 -7.19 -9.33
C GLY A 87 2.21 -7.67 -8.07
N LEU A 88 0.87 -7.58 -8.07
CA LEU A 88 0.02 -8.21 -7.06
C LEU A 88 0.35 -9.69 -6.83
N SER A 89 0.66 -10.44 -7.89
CA SER A 89 1.05 -11.86 -7.78
C SER A 89 2.28 -12.07 -6.90
N GLY A 90 3.25 -11.15 -6.94
CA GLY A 90 4.43 -11.19 -6.07
C GLY A 90 4.07 -10.89 -4.61
N ILE A 91 3.13 -9.98 -4.39
CA ILE A 91 2.65 -9.63 -3.05
C ILE A 91 1.82 -10.78 -2.44
N ILE A 92 1.00 -11.45 -3.25
CA ILE A 92 0.29 -12.69 -2.86
C ILE A 92 1.29 -13.78 -2.49
N ALA A 93 2.33 -14.00 -3.30
CA ALA A 93 3.38 -14.98 -3.02
C ALA A 93 4.17 -14.67 -1.74
N GLN A 94 4.27 -13.40 -1.35
CA GLN A 94 4.87 -12.98 -0.07
C GLN A 94 3.97 -13.23 1.15
N GLY A 95 2.76 -13.74 0.95
CA GLY A 95 1.86 -14.12 2.04
C GLY A 95 0.77 -13.10 2.36
N LEU A 96 0.39 -12.25 1.41
CA LEU A 96 -0.73 -11.30 1.59
C LEU A 96 -2.00 -11.97 2.11
N ILE A 97 -2.38 -13.12 1.53
CA ILE A 97 -3.58 -13.87 1.95
C ILE A 97 -3.46 -14.29 3.40
N LYS A 98 -2.30 -14.82 3.81
CA LYS A 98 -2.07 -15.22 5.21
C LYS A 98 -2.22 -14.05 6.17
N LYS A 99 -1.76 -12.86 5.80
CA LYS A 99 -1.89 -11.67 6.65
C LYS A 99 -3.33 -11.16 6.74
N ILE A 100 -4.08 -11.17 5.64
CA ILE A 100 -5.48 -10.76 5.64
C ILE A 100 -6.34 -11.74 6.47
N SER A 101 -6.06 -13.04 6.43
CA SER A 101 -6.79 -14.05 7.19
C SER A 101 -6.52 -14.07 8.70
N VAL A 102 -5.55 -13.28 9.18
CA VAL A 102 -5.20 -13.19 10.61
C VAL A 102 -6.04 -12.13 11.35
N TYR A 103 -6.69 -11.23 10.61
CA TYR A 103 -7.65 -10.25 11.14
C TYR A 103 -9.08 -10.74 10.97
#